data_AF-A0AAX6SWT8-F1
#
_entry.id   AF-A0AAX6SWT8-F1
#
_cell.length_a   1.000
_cell.length_b   1.000
_cell.length_c   1.000
_cell.angle_alpha   90.00
_cell.angle_beta   90.00
_cell.angle_gamma   90.00
#
_symmetry.space_group_name_H-M   'P 1'
#
loop_
_entity.id
_entity.type
_entity.pdbx_description
1 polymer ?
#
loop_
_entity_poly.entity_id
_entity_poly.type
_entity_poly.pdbx_seq_one_letter_code
_entity_poly.pdbx_strand_id
1 'polypeptide(L)'
;MWQKMMFPVVLHQLVPQETLSYTLAELDSCLQLLETKFLRDQAFLTGPQISVADLMAITELMHPVSTGCQVFECRPKLDAWRRHVEAVVREDLFQEAHTVVLKAKDMPPLPAPTLKEKLLHSVWILLQ
;
A
#
# COMPACT_ATOMS: atom_id res chain seq x y z
N MET A 1 2.84 7.06 0.49
CA MET A 1 2.49 6.10 1.56
C MET A 1 3.69 5.57 2.33
N TRP A 2 4.79 5.26 1.63
CA TRP A 2 6.06 4.83 2.22
C TRP A 2 6.58 5.73 3.34
N GLN A 3 6.17 7.00 3.41
CA GLN A 3 6.46 7.91 4.54
C GLN A 3 6.11 7.28 5.89
N LYS A 4 4.91 6.68 6.06
CA LYS A 4 4.46 6.07 7.33
C LYS A 4 5.31 4.89 7.80
N MET A 5 6.00 4.23 6.87
CA MET A 5 6.88 3.10 7.17
C MET A 5 8.34 3.55 7.34
N MET A 6 8.85 4.37 6.42
CA MET A 6 10.27 4.72 6.35
C MET A 6 10.70 5.72 7.43
N PHE A 7 9.85 6.68 7.82
CA PHE A 7 10.18 7.64 8.87
C PHE A 7 10.45 6.96 10.21
N PRO A 8 9.56 6.09 10.74
CA PRO A 8 9.82 5.41 12.01
C PRO A 8 10.96 4.40 11.93
N VAL A 9 11.02 3.60 10.86
CA VAL A 9 11.95 2.46 10.76
C VAL A 9 13.37 2.89 10.39
N VAL A 10 13.52 3.84 9.46
CA VAL A 10 14.83 4.25 8.92
C VAL A 10 15.29 5.58 9.50
N LEU A 11 14.39 6.57 9.60
CA LEU A 11 14.75 7.90 10.08
C LEU A 11 14.71 8.01 11.61
N HIS A 12 14.03 7.07 12.29
CA HIS A 12 13.74 7.12 13.73
C HIS A 12 12.96 8.40 14.09
N GLN A 13 12.10 8.85 13.19
CA GLN A 13 11.29 10.06 13.33
C GLN A 13 9.82 9.73 13.12
N LEU A 14 8.95 10.54 13.72
CA LEU A 14 7.54 10.52 13.36
C LEU A 14 7.37 11.21 12.01
N VAL A 15 6.36 10.78 11.24
CA VAL A 15 5.99 11.48 10.02
C VAL A 15 5.45 12.86 10.40
N PRO A 16 5.94 13.96 9.79
CA PRO A 16 5.36 15.28 9.99
C PRO A 16 3.85 15.27 9.67
N GLN A 17 3.04 15.94 10.50
CA GLN A 17 1.57 15.90 10.37
C GLN A 17 1.09 16.46 9.02
N GLU A 18 1.73 17.51 8.52
CA GLU A 18 1.44 18.11 7.22
C GLU A 18 1.68 17.09 6.09
N THR A 19 2.85 16.44 6.09
CA THR A 19 3.21 15.39 5.13
C THR A 19 2.22 14.23 5.21
N LEU A 20 1.85 13.77 6.42
CA LEU A 20 0.89 12.69 6.59
C LEU A 20 -0.49 13.06 6.02
N SER A 21 -0.98 14.26 6.34
CA SER A 21 -2.28 14.75 5.85
C SER A 21 -2.31 14.83 4.33
N TYR A 22 -1.25 15.38 3.73
CA TYR A 22 -1.09 15.46 2.28
C TYR A 22 -1.08 14.07 1.64
N THR A 23 -0.25 13.15 2.13
CA THR A 23 -0.16 11.79 1.59
C THR A 23 -1.46 11.01 1.72
N LEU A 24 -2.24 11.21 2.80
CA LEU A 24 -3.54 10.57 2.96
C LEU A 24 -4.59 11.14 2.00
N ALA A 25 -4.60 12.46 1.77
CA ALA A 25 -5.49 13.09 0.79
C ALA A 25 -5.16 12.64 -0.65
N GLU A 26 -3.87 12.52 -0.98
CA GLU A 26 -3.42 12.00 -2.27
C GLU A 26 -3.82 10.53 -2.46
N LEU A 27 -3.65 9.69 -1.44
CA LEU A 27 -4.14 8.31 -1.45
C LEU A 27 -5.64 8.25 -1.72
N ASP A 28 -6.43 9.07 -1.03
CA ASP A 28 -7.89 9.13 -1.21
C ASP A 28 -8.29 9.49 -2.64
N SER A 29 -7.62 10.48 -3.23
CA SER A 29 -7.80 10.88 -4.63
C SER A 29 -7.45 9.74 -5.61
N CYS A 30 -6.33 9.05 -5.38
CA CYS A 30 -5.91 7.90 -6.18
C CYS A 30 -6.91 6.74 -6.10
N LEU A 31 -7.42 6.43 -4.90
CA LEU A 31 -8.47 5.41 -4.71
C LEU A 31 -9.75 5.79 -5.44
N GLN A 32 -10.13 7.07 -5.40
CA GLN A 32 -11.28 7.57 -6.13
C GLN A 32 -11.11 7.41 -7.65
N LEU A 33 -9.92 7.70 -8.18
CA LEU A 33 -9.61 7.50 -9.60
C LEU A 33 -9.60 6.01 -9.97
N LEU A 34 -8.98 5.16 -9.14
CA LEU A 34 -8.97 3.71 -9.34
C LEU A 34 -10.40 3.17 -9.45
N GLU A 35 -11.27 3.57 -8.53
CA GLU A 35 -12.66 3.13 -8.48
C GLU A 35 -13.48 3.70 -9.66
N THR A 36 -13.38 5.01 -9.94
CA THR A 36 -14.28 5.67 -10.91
C THR A 36 -13.82 5.62 -12.37
N LYS A 37 -12.52 5.44 -12.62
CA LYS A 37 -11.96 5.43 -13.99
C LYS A 37 -11.61 4.04 -14.47
N PHE A 38 -11.02 3.22 -13.61
CA PHE A 38 -10.56 1.88 -13.97
C PHE A 38 -11.63 0.84 -13.65
N LEU A 39 -11.94 0.64 -12.36
CA LEU A 39 -12.87 -0.40 -11.92
C LEU A 39 -14.30 -0.18 -12.40
N ARG A 40 -14.86 1.03 -12.21
CA ARG A 40 -16.23 1.41 -12.58
C ARG A 40 -17.29 0.45 -11.99
N ASP A 41 -17.93 -0.33 -12.84
CA ASP A 41 -18.93 -1.36 -12.50
C ASP A 41 -18.48 -2.75 -12.99
N GLN A 42 -17.17 -2.93 -13.24
CA GLN A 42 -16.57 -4.18 -13.71
C GLN A 42 -16.09 -5.04 -12.53
N ALA A 43 -15.82 -6.31 -12.81
CA ALA A 43 -15.28 -7.24 -11.81
C ALA A 43 -13.80 -6.98 -11.52
N PHE A 44 -13.04 -6.55 -12.54
CA PHE A 44 -11.60 -6.29 -12.52
C PHE A 44 -11.27 -4.96 -13.24
N LEU A 45 -10.07 -4.44 -13.04
CA LEU A 45 -9.66 -3.10 -13.51
C LEU A 45 -9.68 -2.93 -15.03
N THR A 46 -9.55 -4.02 -15.79
CA THR A 46 -9.53 -4.00 -17.26
C THR A 46 -10.67 -4.77 -17.89
N GLY A 47 -11.66 -5.25 -17.11
CA GLY A 47 -12.81 -5.97 -17.66
C GLY A 47 -13.31 -7.13 -16.79
N PRO A 48 -13.83 -8.21 -17.40
CA PRO A 48 -14.47 -9.31 -16.68
C PRO A 48 -13.50 -10.34 -16.12
N GLN A 49 -12.21 -10.28 -16.48
CA GLN A 49 -11.18 -11.22 -16.05
C GLN A 49 -10.02 -10.47 -15.41
N ILE A 50 -9.31 -11.15 -14.50
CA ILE A 50 -8.11 -10.62 -13.86
C ILE A 50 -7.04 -10.30 -14.90
N SER A 51 -6.26 -9.25 -14.64
CA SER A 51 -5.14 -8.83 -15.46
C SER A 51 -3.92 -8.49 -14.60
N VAL A 52 -2.79 -8.20 -15.26
CA VAL A 52 -1.60 -7.67 -14.57
C VAL A 52 -1.91 -6.33 -13.89
N ALA A 53 -2.86 -5.54 -14.40
CA ALA A 53 -3.25 -4.29 -13.75
C ALA A 53 -3.83 -4.56 -12.35
N ASP A 54 -4.64 -5.60 -12.19
CA ASP A 54 -5.22 -5.98 -10.91
C ASP A 54 -4.15 -6.45 -9.92
N LEU A 55 -3.21 -7.28 -10.40
CA LEU A 55 -2.10 -7.77 -9.58
C LEU A 55 -1.20 -6.61 -9.10
N MET A 56 -0.85 -5.69 -9.99
CA MET A 56 -0.06 -4.51 -9.63
C MET A 56 -0.81 -3.61 -8.64
N ALA A 57 -2.09 -3.32 -8.93
CA ALA A 57 -2.88 -2.45 -8.07
C ALA A 57 -3.07 -3.05 -6.66
N ILE A 58 -3.36 -4.35 -6.55
CA ILE A 58 -3.60 -4.95 -5.24
C ILE A 58 -2.33 -4.98 -4.40
N THR A 59 -1.17 -5.30 -4.99
CA THR A 59 0.10 -5.26 -4.25
C THR A 59 0.45 -3.85 -3.79
N GLU A 60 0.15 -2.83 -4.59
CA GLU A 60 0.36 -1.43 -4.20
C GLU A 60 -0.58 -0.99 -3.08
N LEU A 61 -1.84 -1.42 -3.08
CA LEU A 61 -2.81 -1.09 -2.04
C LEU A 61 -2.57 -1.81 -0.72
N MET A 62 -1.84 -2.93 -0.72
CA MET A 62 -1.47 -3.61 0.51
C MET A 62 -0.37 -2.86 1.30
N HIS A 63 0.39 -1.96 0.68
CA HIS A 63 1.31 -1.06 1.38
C HIS A 63 0.59 -0.09 2.35
N PRO A 64 -0.44 0.68 1.94
CA PRO A 64 -1.18 1.50 2.91
C PRO A 64 -1.89 0.66 3.97
N VAL A 65 -2.47 -0.50 3.61
CA VAL A 65 -3.12 -1.41 4.56
C VAL A 65 -2.15 -1.83 5.68
N SER A 66 -0.91 -2.17 5.33
CA SER A 66 0.07 -2.60 6.35
C SER A 66 0.43 -1.51 7.37
N THR A 67 0.23 -0.24 7.04
CA THR A 67 0.43 0.89 7.94
C THR A 67 -0.85 1.31 8.69
N GLY A 68 -1.90 0.48 8.63
CA GLY A 68 -3.18 0.69 9.29
C GLY A 68 -4.12 1.66 8.58
N CYS A 69 -3.89 2.00 7.31
CA CYS A 69 -4.86 2.80 6.57
C CYS A 69 -6.08 1.97 6.16
N GLN A 70 -7.25 2.56 6.34
CA GLN A 70 -8.55 1.97 6.00
C GLN A 70 -8.84 2.11 4.49
N VAL A 71 -8.07 1.41 3.66
CA VAL A 71 -8.13 1.53 2.18
C VAL A 71 -9.47 1.07 1.60
N PHE A 72 -10.01 -0.03 2.14
CA PHE A 72 -11.22 -0.67 1.62
C PHE A 72 -12.46 -0.34 2.45
N GLU A 73 -12.27 0.22 3.65
CA GLU A 73 -13.38 0.66 4.51
C GLU A 73 -14.11 1.83 3.81
N CYS A 74 -15.44 1.82 3.84
CA CYS A 74 -16.28 2.79 3.12
C CYS A 74 -16.16 2.78 1.58
N ARG A 75 -15.44 1.83 0.97
CA ARG A 75 -15.28 1.69 -0.48
C ARG A 75 -15.74 0.30 -0.96
N PRO A 76 -17.05 0.01 -0.92
CA PRO A 76 -17.58 -1.35 -1.13
C PRO A 76 -17.23 -1.94 -2.51
N LYS A 77 -17.06 -1.11 -3.55
CA LYS A 77 -16.62 -1.55 -4.88
C LYS A 77 -15.18 -2.05 -4.86
N LEU A 78 -14.26 -1.28 -4.27
CA LEU A 78 -12.85 -1.70 -4.13
C LEU A 78 -12.72 -2.92 -3.21
N ASP A 79 -13.50 -3.00 -2.15
CA ASP A 79 -13.53 -4.17 -1.27
C ASP A 79 -14.02 -5.43 -2.00
N ALA A 80 -15.08 -5.32 -2.80
CA ALA A 80 -15.55 -6.42 -3.64
C ALA A 80 -14.50 -6.84 -4.70
N TRP A 81 -13.90 -5.86 -5.38
CA TRP A 81 -12.81 -6.10 -6.33
C TRP A 81 -11.62 -6.82 -5.68
N ARG A 82 -11.18 -6.37 -4.51
CA ARG A 82 -10.13 -7.05 -3.74
C ARG A 82 -10.48 -8.52 -3.53
N ARG A 83 -11.70 -8.82 -3.05
CA ARG A 83 -12.13 -10.20 -2.79
C ARG A 83 -12.11 -11.05 -4.06
N HIS A 84 -12.50 -10.48 -5.21
CA HIS A 84 -12.40 -11.19 -6.49
C HIS A 84 -10.95 -11.49 -6.86
N VAL A 85 -10.03 -10.53 -6.69
CA VAL A 85 -8.60 -10.73 -6.94
C VAL A 85 -8.02 -11.80 -6.01
N GLU A 86 -8.31 -11.71 -4.71
CA GLU A 86 -7.85 -12.68 -3.69
C GLU A 86 -8.37 -14.09 -3.99
N ALA A 87 -9.63 -14.23 -4.44
CA ALA A 87 -10.20 -15.51 -4.84
C ALA A 87 -9.51 -16.13 -6.07
N VAL A 88 -9.13 -15.32 -7.06
CA VAL A 88 -8.45 -15.82 -8.27
C VAL A 88 -6.98 -16.18 -7.98
N VAL A 89 -6.29 -15.40 -7.15
CA VAL A 89 -4.89 -15.66 -6.74
C VAL A 89 -4.78 -16.85 -5.77
N ARG A 90 -5.89 -17.16 -5.08
CA ARG A 90 -6.01 -18.05 -3.90
C ARG A 90 -5.54 -17.37 -2.62
N GLU A 91 -6.32 -17.57 -1.57
CA GLU A 91 -6.14 -16.93 -0.26
C GLU A 91 -4.78 -17.29 0.39
N ASP A 92 -4.35 -18.55 0.29
CA ASP A 92 -3.07 -19.02 0.84
C ASP A 92 -1.88 -18.25 0.25
N LEU A 93 -1.84 -18.13 -1.08
CA LEU A 93 -0.80 -17.41 -1.79
C LEU A 93 -0.88 -15.90 -1.56
N PHE A 94 -2.09 -15.35 -1.52
CA PHE A 94 -2.29 -13.93 -1.22
C PHE A 94 -1.77 -13.57 0.17
N GLN A 95 -2.07 -14.38 1.19
CA GLN A 95 -1.57 -14.16 2.55
C GLN A 95 -0.05 -14.37 2.65
N GLU A 96 0.48 -15.40 2.00
CA GLU A 96 1.92 -15.65 1.95
C GLU A 96 2.67 -14.43 1.37
N ALA A 97 2.26 -13.95 0.21
CA ALA A 97 2.88 -12.82 -0.48
C ALA A 97 2.87 -11.53 0.36
N HIS A 98 1.79 -11.29 1.12
CA HIS A 98 1.65 -10.08 1.94
C HIS A 98 2.17 -10.21 3.37
N THR A 99 2.67 -11.38 3.77
CA THR A 99 3.10 -11.65 5.16
C THR A 99 4.18 -10.67 5.63
N VAL A 100 5.16 -10.35 4.78
CA VAL A 100 6.26 -9.45 5.14
C VAL A 100 5.76 -8.01 5.24
N VAL A 101 5.02 -7.54 4.24
CA VAL A 101 4.56 -6.15 4.22
C VAL A 101 3.58 -5.87 5.36
N LEU A 102 2.69 -6.80 5.71
CA LEU A 102 1.72 -6.63 6.81
C LEU A 102 2.37 -6.52 8.19
N LYS A 103 3.60 -7.03 8.35
CA LYS A 103 4.41 -6.88 9.57
C LYS A 103 5.24 -5.60 9.58
N ALA A 104 5.17 -4.77 8.54
CA ALA A 104 6.02 -3.59 8.41
C ALA A 104 5.83 -2.58 9.55
N LYS A 105 4.60 -2.43 10.08
CA LYS A 105 4.30 -1.57 11.24
C LYS A 105 4.97 -2.03 12.54
N ASP A 106 5.30 -3.33 12.63
CA ASP A 106 5.89 -3.96 13.81
C ASP A 106 7.42 -4.08 13.66
N MET A 107 7.99 -3.60 12.55
CA MET A 107 9.43 -3.65 12.35
C MET A 107 10.13 -2.71 13.32
N PRO A 108 11.14 -3.20 14.06
CA PRO A 108 11.93 -2.35 14.93
C PRO A 108 12.72 -1.35 14.09
N PRO A 109 13.08 -0.18 14.67
CA PRO A 109 13.98 0.75 14.02
C PRO A 109 15.31 0.07 13.66
N LEU A 110 15.91 0.47 12.54
CA LEU A 110 17.14 -0.16 12.07
C LEU A 110 18.27 -0.03 13.10
N PRO A 111 18.92 -1.15 13.50
CA PRO A 111 19.86 -1.13 14.62
C PRO A 111 21.28 -0.66 14.24
N ALA A 112 21.67 -0.69 12.96
CA ALA A 112 23.04 -0.44 12.52
C ALA A 112 23.21 0.93 11.83
N PRO A 113 24.07 1.85 12.34
CA PRO A 113 24.32 3.16 11.75
C PRO A 113 24.79 3.09 10.29
N THR A 114 25.63 2.12 9.97
CA THR A 114 26.19 1.92 8.61
C THR A 114 25.15 1.41 7.61
N LEU A 115 24.13 0.66 8.06
CA LEU A 115 23.02 0.23 7.21
C LEU A 115 22.05 1.39 6.97
N LYS A 116 21.81 2.21 8.00
CA LYS A 116 21.02 3.44 7.90
C LYS A 116 21.64 4.39 6.86
N GLU A 117 22.93 4.68 6.94
CA GLU A 117 23.62 5.57 5.98
C GLU A 117 23.50 5.08 4.53
N LYS A 118 23.65 3.77 4.29
CA LYS A 118 23.50 3.18 2.96
C LYS A 118 22.07 3.29 2.42
N LEU A 119 21.07 3.13 3.28
CA LEU A 119 19.66 3.15 2.89
C LEU A 119 19.08 4.57 2.83
N LEU A 120 19.64 5.53 3.58
CA LEU A 120 19.14 6.90 3.67
C LEU A 120 18.98 7.55 2.30
N HIS A 121 19.95 7.39 1.41
CA HIS A 121 19.87 7.97 0.07
C HIS A 121 18.71 7.37 -0.75
N SER A 122 18.57 6.04 -0.73
CA SER A 122 17.46 5.35 -1.42
C SER A 122 16.10 5.71 -0.82
N VAL A 123 16.02 5.84 0.51
CA VAL A 123 14.81 6.25 1.20
C VAL A 123 14.41 7.67 0.81
N TRP A 124 15.37 8.61 0.74
CA TRP A 124 15.06 9.96 0.27
C TRP A 124 14.54 9.99 -1.15
N ILE A 125 15.12 9.20 -2.07
CA ILE A 125 14.62 9.08 -3.46
C ILE A 125 13.19 8.54 -3.49
N LEU A 126 12.87 7.54 -2.66
CA LEU A 126 11.55 6.91 -2.62
C LEU A 126 10.47 7.76 -1.93
N LEU A 127 10.87 8.80 -1.19
CA LEU A 127 9.96 9.66 -0.44
C LEU A 127 9.73 11.03 -1.08
N GLN A 128 10.45 11.35 -2.17
CA GLN A 128 10.15 12.49 -3.05
C GLN A 128 8.92 12.21 -3.90
#